data_AF-V2X4Z1-F1
#
_entry.id   AF-V2X4Z1-F1
#
_cell.length_a   1.000
_cell.length_b   1.000
_cell.length_c   1.000
_cell.angle_alpha   90.00
_cell.angle_beta   90.00
_cell.angle_gamma   90.00
#
_symmetry.space_group_name_H-M   'P 1'
#
loop_
_entity.id
_entity.type
_entity.pdbx_description
1 polymer ?
#
loop_
_entity_poly.entity_id
_entity_poly.type
_entity_poly.pdbx_seq_one_letter_code
_entity_poly.pdbx_strand_id
1 'polypeptide(L)'
;MTTNLDYSQNTYLAITLSSSNPSNIVSLHPALTHVGQVGQLKDVQMFSVPKTVWESNIGDEIKGILEGQKGRDEGVIRIDVQEMKQRVKRGGEEL
;
A
#
# COMPACT_ATOMS: atom_id res chain seq x y z
N MET A 1 8.00 8.89 -16.88
CA MET A 1 8.95 7.85 -16.43
C MET A 1 8.12 6.66 -16.00
N THR A 2 8.22 5.54 -16.70
CA THR A 2 7.41 4.34 -16.41
C THR A 2 7.96 3.70 -15.13
N THR A 3 7.24 3.81 -14.02
CA THR A 3 7.52 3.04 -12.81
C THR A 3 7.24 1.58 -13.13
N ASN A 4 8.29 0.83 -13.49
CA ASN A 4 8.21 -0.61 -13.67
C ASN A 4 8.09 -1.22 -12.27
N LEU A 5 6.85 -1.54 -11.89
CA LEU A 5 6.52 -2.09 -10.58
C LEU A 5 6.67 -3.61 -10.67
N ASP A 6 7.70 -4.15 -10.03
CA ASP A 6 7.99 -5.58 -9.96
C ASP A 6 7.08 -6.29 -8.95
N TYR A 7 5.83 -6.53 -9.34
CA TYR A 7 4.84 -7.28 -8.54
C TYR A 7 5.20 -8.77 -8.33
N SER A 8 6.20 -9.28 -9.06
CA SER A 8 6.73 -10.63 -8.89
C SER A 8 7.62 -10.76 -7.65
N GLN A 9 8.24 -9.67 -7.22
CA GLN A 9 9.19 -9.66 -6.08
C GLN A 9 8.70 -8.78 -4.94
N ASN A 10 7.83 -7.82 -5.22
CA ASN A 10 7.31 -6.87 -4.24
C ASN A 10 5.79 -6.91 -4.19
N THR A 11 5.24 -6.83 -2.99
CA THR A 11 3.85 -6.51 -2.74
C THR A 11 3.73 -4.99 -2.62
N TYR A 12 2.76 -4.41 -3.32
CA TYR A 12 2.51 -2.99 -3.22
C TYR A 12 1.31 -2.72 -2.34
N LEU A 13 1.36 -1.64 -1.59
CA LEU A 13 0.29 -1.18 -0.72
C LEU A 13 -0.03 0.27 -1.04
N ALA A 14 -1.27 0.53 -1.39
CA ALA A 14 -1.81 1.87 -1.50
C ALA A 14 -2.45 2.25 -0.17
N ILE A 15 -1.86 3.21 0.52
CA ILE A 15 -2.30 3.65 1.83
C ILE A 15 -2.86 5.06 1.68
N THR A 16 -4.14 5.23 1.99
CA THR A 16 -4.81 6.53 2.06
C THR A 16 -4.56 7.13 3.44
N LEU A 17 -3.88 8.26 3.49
CA LEU A 17 -3.56 8.99 4.70
C LEU A 17 -4.49 10.19 4.85
N SER A 18 -4.85 10.52 6.10
CA SER A 18 -5.64 11.72 6.39
C SER A 18 -4.82 13.01 6.20
N SER A 19 -3.52 12.93 6.50
CA SER A 19 -2.54 13.99 6.27
C SER A 19 -1.52 13.49 5.25
N SER A 20 -1.11 14.33 4.29
CA SER A 20 -0.28 13.93 3.14
C SER A 20 1.20 13.64 3.50
N ASN A 21 1.48 13.21 4.73
CA ASN A 21 2.81 12.94 5.26
C ASN A 21 3.12 11.42 5.30
N PRO A 22 3.72 10.84 4.24
CA PRO A 22 4.08 9.41 4.20
C PRO A 22 5.24 9.03 5.14
N SER A 23 6.05 10.00 5.58
CA SER A 23 7.26 9.76 6.37
C SER A 23 6.99 9.02 7.67
N ASN A 24 5.80 9.24 8.27
CA ASN A 24 5.43 8.56 9.50
C ASN A 24 5.29 7.05 9.26
N ILE A 25 4.71 6.64 8.11
CA ILE A 25 4.50 5.23 7.75
C ILE A 25 5.81 4.50 7.43
N VAL A 26 6.72 5.14 6.70
CA VAL A 26 8.05 4.57 6.42
C VAL A 26 8.84 4.35 7.71
N SER A 27 8.64 5.23 8.70
CA SER A 27 9.30 5.13 10.01
C SER A 27 8.74 4.02 10.89
N LEU A 28 7.56 3.45 10.57
CA LEU A 28 6.95 2.38 11.36
C LEU A 28 7.61 1.04 11.11
N HIS A 29 8.10 0.78 9.89
CA HIS A 29 8.68 -0.51 9.56
C HIS A 29 9.77 -0.38 8.48
N PRO A 30 10.99 -0.91 8.72
CA PRO A 30 12.11 -0.75 7.78
C PRO A 30 11.92 -1.48 6.44
N ALA A 31 11.05 -2.48 6.37
CA ALA A 31 10.71 -3.16 5.11
C ALA A 31 9.65 -2.43 4.26
N LEU A 32 9.02 -1.37 4.79
CA LEU A 32 8.14 -0.51 3.99
C LEU A 32 9.00 0.50 3.25
N THR A 33 9.04 0.40 1.93
CA THR A 33 9.69 1.39 1.07
C THR A 33 8.64 2.29 0.44
N HIS A 34 8.76 3.60 0.61
CA HIS A 34 7.90 4.55 -0.08
C HIS A 34 8.28 4.62 -1.56
N VAL A 35 7.32 4.31 -2.43
CA VAL A 35 7.50 4.32 -3.88
C VAL A 35 7.10 5.68 -4.44
N GLY A 36 6.03 6.27 -3.92
CA GLY A 36 5.49 7.54 -4.40
C GLY A 36 4.01 7.70 -4.08
N GLN A 37 3.31 8.52 -4.86
CA GLN A 37 1.86 8.72 -4.75
C GLN A 37 1.12 7.95 -5.84
N VAL A 38 -0.12 7.55 -5.58
CA VAL A 38 -0.94 6.81 -6.56
C VAL A 38 -1.61 7.79 -7.52
N GLY A 39 -1.03 7.93 -8.71
CA GLY A 39 -1.55 8.79 -9.76
C GLY A 39 -1.48 10.27 -9.40
N GLN A 40 -2.65 10.93 -9.27
CA GLN A 40 -2.78 12.34 -8.91
C GLN A 40 -3.28 12.56 -7.47
N LEU A 41 -3.53 11.49 -6.71
CA LEU A 41 -4.03 11.56 -5.35
C LEU A 41 -2.86 11.74 -4.38
N LYS A 42 -2.77 12.91 -3.75
CA LYS A 42 -1.71 13.23 -2.77
C LYS A 42 -1.93 12.58 -1.41
N ASP A 43 -3.19 12.33 -1.10
CA ASP A 43 -3.67 11.59 0.07
C ASP A 43 -3.39 10.08 -0.03
N VAL A 44 -3.20 9.53 -1.24
CA VAL A 44 -2.90 8.11 -1.44
C VAL A 44 -1.42 7.91 -1.75
N GLN A 45 -0.72 7.34 -0.78
CA GLN A 45 0.70 7.05 -0.87
C GLN A 45 0.91 5.56 -1.14
N MET A 46 1.83 5.25 -2.04
CA MET A 46 2.17 3.91 -2.48
C MET A 46 3.46 3.46 -1.81
N PHE A 47 3.40 2.28 -1.22
CA PHE A 47 4.51 1.63 -0.55
C PHE A 47 4.76 0.27 -1.20
N SER A 48 6.00 -0.19 -1.18
CA SER A 48 6.40 -1.52 -1.60
C SER A 48 7.04 -2.26 -0.45
N VAL A 49 6.71 -3.54 -0.35
CA VAL A 49 7.27 -4.49 0.62
C VAL A 49 7.75 -5.71 -0.15
N PRO A 50 8.94 -6.25 0.13
CA PRO A 50 9.39 -7.48 -0.51
C PRO A 50 8.41 -8.63 -0.22
N LYS A 51 8.03 -9.40 -1.23
CA LYS A 51 7.09 -10.53 -1.06
C LYS A 51 7.57 -11.54 -0.04
N THR A 52 8.87 -11.83 -0.02
CA THR A 52 9.50 -12.71 0.98
C THR A 52 9.27 -12.25 2.42
N VAL A 53 9.19 -10.93 2.63
CA VAL A 53 8.90 -10.32 3.93
C VAL A 53 7.40 -10.29 4.18
N TRP A 54 6.61 -9.92 3.17
CA TRP A 54 5.15 -9.86 3.24
C TRP A 54 4.48 -11.20 3.51
N GLU A 55 4.94 -12.27 2.86
CA GLU A 55 4.48 -13.65 3.07
C GLU A 55 4.99 -14.25 4.39
N SER A 56 5.98 -13.59 5.01
CA SER A 56 6.44 -13.94 6.36
C SER A 56 5.55 -13.27 7.42
N ASN A 57 5.89 -13.48 8.70
CA ASN A 57 5.14 -12.89 9.83
C ASN A 57 5.16 -11.35 9.84
N ILE A 58 6.01 -10.72 9.03
CA ILE A 58 6.15 -9.27 8.93
C ILE A 58 4.98 -8.62 8.18
N GLY A 59 4.34 -9.31 7.22
CA GLY A 59 3.17 -8.76 6.53
C GLY A 59 1.99 -8.52 7.47
N ASP A 60 1.74 -9.47 8.38
CA ASP A 60 0.71 -9.34 9.41
C ASP A 60 1.07 -8.25 10.43
N GLU A 61 2.34 -8.17 10.84
CA GLU A 61 2.85 -7.10 11.72
C GLU A 61 2.66 -5.72 11.09
N ILE A 62 3.06 -5.53 9.83
CA ILE A 62 2.86 -4.27 9.09
C ILE A 62 1.37 -3.93 9.05
N LYS A 63 0.51 -4.90 8.73
CA LYS A 63 -0.94 -4.67 8.69
C LYS A 63 -1.47 -4.27 10.06
N GLY A 64 -1.05 -4.95 11.14
CA GLY A 64 -1.43 -4.63 12.51
C GLY A 64 -0.98 -3.24 12.95
N ILE A 65 0.24 -2.83 12.59
CA ILE A 65 0.74 -1.48 12.86
C ILE A 65 -0.07 -0.44 12.08
N LEU A 66 -0.34 -0.68 10.79
CA LEU A 66 -1.14 0.22 9.96
C LEU A 66 -2.58 0.34 10.46
N GLU A 67 -3.20 -0.77 10.87
CA GLU A 67 -4.52 -0.76 11.51
C GLU A 67 -4.49 -0.07 12.87
N GLY A 68 -3.40 -0.17 13.64
CA GLY A 68 -3.21 0.58 14.87
C GLY A 68 -3.04 2.09 14.66
N GLN A 69 -2.60 2.51 13.47
CA GLN A 69 -2.58 3.92 13.06
C GLN A 69 -3.90 4.40 12.47
N LYS A 70 -4.83 3.49 12.16
CA LYS A 70 -6.13 3.84 11.63
C LYS A 70 -6.98 4.50 12.71
N GLY A 71 -7.38 5.75 12.46
CA GLY A 71 -8.16 6.55 13.41
C GLY A 71 -7.34 7.41 14.39
N ARG A 72 -6.02 7.55 14.19
CA ARG A 72 -5.21 8.59 14.85
C ARG A 72 -5.26 9.90 14.05
N ASP A 73 -4.80 11.00 14.66
CA ASP A 73 -4.87 12.38 14.12
C ASP A 73 -4.13 12.56 12.77
N GLU A 74 -3.04 11.80 12.56
CA GLU A 74 -2.34 11.62 11.27
C GLU A 74 -2.60 10.24 10.64
N GLY A 75 -3.78 9.68 10.93
CA GLY A 75 -4.05 8.26 10.79
C GLY A 75 -4.25 7.79 9.36
N VAL A 76 -3.91 6.51 9.18
CA VAL A 76 -4.24 5.76 7.97
C VAL A 76 -5.76 5.67 7.85
N ILE A 77 -6.34 6.21 6.79
CA ILE A 77 -7.78 6.10 6.53
C ILE A 77 -8.09 4.72 5.95
N ARG A 78 -7.29 4.31 4.96
CA ARG A 78 -7.47 3.05 4.24
C ARG A 78 -6.14 2.42 3.88
N ILE A 79 -6.11 1.11 3.92
CA ILE A 79 -4.99 0.28 3.49
C ILE A 79 -5.56 -0.60 2.37
N ASP A 80 -5.06 -0.43 1.16
CA ASP A 80 -5.37 -1.26 0.01
C ASP A 80 -4.11 -2.02 -0.38
N VAL A 81 -4.08 -3.31 -0.12
CA VAL A 81 -2.97 -4.15 -0.56
C VAL A 81 -3.19 -4.40 -2.05
N GLN A 82 -2.34 -3.80 -2.89
CA GLN A 82 -2.23 -4.08 -4.30
C GLN A 82 -1.50 -5.40 -4.48
N GLU A 83 -2.16 -6.47 -4.05
CA GLU A 83 -1.89 -7.79 -4.57
C GLU A 83 -2.25 -7.73 -6.06
N MET A 84 -1.49 -8.41 -6.94
CA MET A 84 -1.92 -8.67 -8.32
C MET A 84 -3.18 -9.54 -8.27
N LYS A 85 -4.30 -8.98 -7.85
CA LYS A 85 -5.62 -9.48 -8.13
C LYS A 85 -5.73 -9.30 -9.62
N GLN A 86 -5.48 -10.40 -10.34
CA GLN A 86 -5.86 -10.56 -11.74
C GLN A 86 -7.11 -9.73 -11.94
N ARG A 87 -6.98 -8.67 -12.73
CA ARG A 87 -8.07 -7.76 -13.06
C ARG A 87 -9.05 -8.61 -13.87
N VAL A 88 -9.93 -9.34 -13.20
CA VAL A 88 -11.10 -9.92 -13.84
C VAL A 88 -11.88 -8.70 -14.27
N LYS A 89 -11.77 -8.38 -15.56
CA LYS A 89 -12.73 -7.57 -16.28
C LYS A 89 -14.10 -8.07 -15.82
N ARG A 90 -14.77 -7.35 -14.91
CA ARG A 90 -16.24 -7.36 -14.91
C ARG A 90 -16.62 -6.61 -16.16
N GLY A 91 -16.56 -7.31 -17.28
CA GLY A 91 -17.26 -6.92 -18.48
C GLY A 91 -18.72 -6.91 -18.09
N GLY A 92 -19.29 -5.71 -17.96
CA GLY A 92 -20.69 -5.53 -18.22
C GLY A 92 -20.91 -5.97 -19.66
N GLU A 93 -21.59 -7.10 -19.84
CA GLU A 93 -22.47 -7.29 -20.96
C GLU A 93 -23.88 -7.07 -20.43
N GLU A 94 -24.27 -5.79 -20.42
CA GLU A 94 -25.66 -5.44 -20.66
C GLU A 94 -25.91 -5.79 -22.14
N LEU A 95 -26.83 -6.73 -22.40
CA LEU A 95 -27.79 -6.79 -23.52
C LEU A 95 -28.51 -8.14 -23.54
#